data_AF-A0A940J8L4-F1
#
_entry.id   AF-A0A940J8L4-F1
#
_cell.length_a   1.000
_cell.length_b   1.000
_cell.length_c   1.000
_cell.angle_alpha   90.00
_cell.angle_beta   90.00
_cell.angle_gamma   90.00
#
_symmetry.space_group_name_H-M   'P 1'
#
loop_
_entity.id
_entity.type
_entity.pdbx_description
1 polymer ?
#
loop_
_entity_poly.entity_id
_entity_poly.type
_entity_poly.pdbx_seq_one_letter_code
_entity_poly.pdbx_strand_id
1 'polypeptide(L)'
;MTSTQPVITIRAAAPGDAAAIAALAQLDSAPVPRGALVTVWSGGRLLVALSRDEHTVIADPFARTKHLVAMAREHAADLAPRHTMRARRGLRPRLTTFAVR
;
A
#
# COMPACT_ATOMS: atom_id res chain seq x y z
N MET A 1 29.51 16.83 8.88
CA MET A 1 29.05 15.42 8.94
C MET A 1 27.96 15.24 7.91
N THR A 2 28.24 14.59 6.77
CA THR A 2 27.23 14.40 5.73
C THR A 2 26.43 13.13 6.05
N SER A 3 25.23 13.29 6.61
CA SER A 3 24.32 12.16 6.82
C SER A 3 23.81 11.68 5.46
N THR A 4 24.31 10.54 4.98
CA THR A 4 23.81 9.92 3.75
C THR A 4 22.50 9.22 4.09
N GLN A 5 21.39 9.81 3.68
CA GLN A 5 20.07 9.18 3.77
C GLN A 5 19.97 8.08 2.71
N PRO A 6 19.55 6.86 3.07
CA PRO A 6 19.38 5.78 2.10
C PRO A 6 18.25 6.10 1.13
N VAL A 7 18.49 5.87 -0.16
CA VAL A 7 17.49 6.05 -1.21
C VAL A 7 16.49 4.91 -1.15
N ILE A 8 15.20 5.26 -1.06
CA ILE A 8 14.08 4.30 -1.06
C ILE A 8 13.40 4.31 -2.43
N THR A 9 13.14 3.14 -2.99
CA THR A 9 12.38 2.98 -4.23
C THR A 9 11.09 2.22 -3.97
N ILE A 10 9.95 2.81 -4.32
CA ILE A 10 8.64 2.18 -4.25
C ILE A 10 8.17 1.91 -5.68
N ARG A 11 7.84 0.66 -6.01
CA ARG A 11 7.39 0.27 -7.35
C ARG A 11 6.44 -0.93 -7.33
N ALA A 12 5.67 -1.09 -8.39
CA ALA A 12 4.96 -2.35 -8.64
C ALA A 12 5.94 -3.51 -8.80
N ALA A 13 5.60 -4.69 -8.29
CA ALA A 13 6.40 -5.89 -8.48
C ALA A 13 6.44 -6.30 -9.97
N ALA A 14 7.63 -6.66 -10.44
CA ALA A 14 7.81 -7.27 -11.75
C ALA A 14 7.96 -8.80 -11.61
N PRO A 15 7.75 -9.59 -12.68
CA PRO A 15 7.93 -11.05 -12.64
C PRO A 15 9.33 -11.48 -12.16
N GLY A 16 10.37 -10.68 -12.45
CA GLY A 16 11.74 -10.92 -12.00
C GLY A 16 11.96 -10.77 -10.49
N ASP A 17 11.03 -10.14 -9.76
CA ASP A 17 11.14 -9.90 -8.32
C ASP A 17 10.70 -11.12 -7.48
N ALA A 18 10.15 -12.17 -8.10
CA ALA A 18 9.53 -13.31 -7.42
C ALA A 18 10.44 -14.00 -6.40
N ALA A 19 11.73 -14.17 -6.72
CA ALA A 19 12.70 -14.78 -5.82
C ALA A 19 12.96 -13.91 -4.57
N ALA A 20 13.08 -12.59 -4.75
CA ALA A 20 13.28 -11.65 -3.64
C ALA A 20 12.04 -11.61 -2.72
N ILE A 21 10.85 -11.64 -3.30
CA ILE A 21 9.57 -11.67 -2.57
C ILE A 21 9.44 -12.96 -1.76
N ALA A 22 9.78 -14.11 -2.36
CA ALA A 22 9.76 -15.39 -1.66
C ALA A 22 10.74 -15.42 -0.48
N ALA A 23 11.96 -14.89 -0.67
CA ALA A 23 12.95 -14.79 0.39
C ALA A 23 12.48 -13.86 1.53
N LEU A 24 11.84 -12.74 1.20
CA LEU A 24 11.27 -11.84 2.20
C LEU A 24 10.14 -12.51 2.99
N ALA A 25 9.27 -13.26 2.32
CA ALA A 25 8.17 -13.97 2.97
C ALA A 25 8.69 -15.04 3.94
N GLN A 26 9.75 -15.76 3.57
CA GLN A 26 10.44 -16.68 4.46
C GLN A 26 11.05 -15.95 5.67
N LEU A 27 11.67 -14.80 5.45
CA LEU A 27 12.27 -13.99 6.51
C LEU A 27 11.22 -13.52 7.53
N ASP A 28 10.04 -13.11 7.04
CA ASP A 28 8.88 -12.70 7.84
C ASP A 28 8.05 -13.89 8.38
N SER A 29 8.45 -15.13 8.06
CA SER A 29 7.71 -16.36 8.40
C SER A 29 6.21 -16.30 8.01
N ALA A 30 5.93 -15.68 6.86
CA ALA A 30 4.59 -15.45 6.34
C ALA A 30 4.45 -16.00 4.91
N PRO A 31 3.24 -16.35 4.45
CA PRO A 31 3.02 -16.71 3.05
C PRO A 31 3.22 -15.50 2.13
N VAL A 32 3.60 -15.75 0.87
CA VAL A 32 3.69 -14.70 -0.15
C VAL A 32 2.30 -14.11 -0.39
N PRO A 33 2.12 -12.78 -0.27
CA PRO A 33 0.86 -12.12 -0.57
C PRO A 33 0.44 -12.33 -2.02
N ARG A 34 -0.87 -12.51 -2.26
CA ARG A 34 -1.40 -12.69 -3.61
C ARG A 34 -1.71 -11.36 -4.29
N GLY A 35 -1.85 -11.41 -5.60
CA GLY A 35 -2.34 -10.27 -6.40
C GLY A 35 -1.26 -9.26 -6.76
N ALA A 36 -1.68 -8.02 -7.05
CA ALA A 36 -0.78 -6.96 -7.45
C ALA A 36 0.01 -6.42 -6.24
N LEU A 37 1.35 -6.58 -6.29
CA LEU A 37 2.22 -6.20 -5.18
C LEU A 37 2.87 -4.83 -5.40
N VAL A 38 2.92 -4.04 -4.33
CA VAL A 38 3.76 -2.85 -4.19
C VAL A 38 4.99 -3.24 -3.37
N THR A 39 6.16 -2.97 -3.91
CA THR A 39 7.45 -3.34 -3.31
C THR A 39 8.24 -2.10 -2.91
N VAL A 40 8.96 -2.20 -1.79
CA VAL A 40 9.84 -1.14 -1.28
C VAL A 40 11.26 -1.66 -1.17
N TRP A 41 12.17 -0.95 -1.81
CA TRP A 41 13.58 -1.32 -1.94
C TRP A 41 14.48 -0.25 -1.32
N SER A 42 15.61 -0.68 -0.77
CA SER A 42 16.72 0.19 -0.33
C SER A 42 18.05 -0.49 -0.63
N GLY A 43 18.96 0.21 -1.31
CA GLY A 43 20.28 -0.34 -1.64
C GLY A 43 20.24 -1.69 -2.39
N GLY A 44 19.23 -1.91 -3.22
CA GLY A 44 19.05 -3.18 -3.96
C GLY A 44 18.42 -4.32 -3.16
N ARG A 45 18.09 -4.12 -1.88
CA ARG A 45 17.39 -5.10 -1.04
C ARG A 45 15.90 -4.78 -0.97
N LEU A 46 15.06 -5.80 -1.13
CA LEU A 46 13.63 -5.73 -0.89
C LEU A 46 13.38 -5.74 0.63
N LEU A 47 12.66 -4.72 1.12
CA LEU A 47 12.37 -4.56 2.55
C LEU A 47 10.90 -4.76 2.90
N VAL A 48 9.99 -4.45 1.97
CA VAL A 48 8.54 -4.57 2.16
C VAL A 48 7.89 -4.98 0.86
N ALA A 49 6.92 -5.89 0.92
CA ALA A 49 5.97 -6.13 -0.16
C ALA A 49 4.54 -6.12 0.40
N LEU A 50 3.65 -5.39 -0.28
CA LEU A 50 2.26 -5.22 0.12
C LEU A 50 1.34 -5.62 -1.03
N SER A 51 0.35 -6.46 -0.73
CA SER A 51 -0.74 -6.77 -1.65
C SER A 51 -1.73 -5.61 -1.70
N ARG A 52 -2.01 -5.14 -2.91
CA ARG A 52 -3.05 -4.14 -3.15
C ARG A 52 -4.46 -4.70 -3.00
N ASP A 53 -4.62 -5.99 -3.28
CA ASP A 53 -5.92 -6.66 -3.34
C ASP A 53 -6.37 -7.14 -1.97
N GLU A 54 -5.45 -7.77 -1.21
CA GLU A 54 -5.76 -8.37 0.09
C GLU A 54 -5.31 -7.49 1.27
N HIS A 55 -4.61 -6.38 1.00
CA HIS A 55 -4.01 -5.49 2.02
C HIS A 55 -3.06 -6.19 3.00
N THR A 56 -2.60 -7.39 2.65
CA THR A 56 -1.59 -8.16 3.39
C THR A 56 -0.21 -7.60 3.11
N VAL A 57 0.66 -7.65 4.12
CA VAL A 57 2.02 -7.11 4.04
C VAL A 57 3.00 -8.16 4.55
N ILE A 58 4.13 -8.28 3.85
CA ILE A 58 5.32 -8.92 4.35
C ILE A 58 6.43 -7.86 4.47
N ALA A 59 7.17 -7.89 5.56
CA ALA A 59 8.21 -6.90 5.83
C ALA A 59 9.45 -7.56 6.44
N ASP A 60 10.61 -6.96 6.22
CA ASP A 60 11.85 -7.44 6.83
C ASP A 60 11.79 -7.22 8.35
N PRO A 61 11.74 -8.28 9.17
CA PRO A 61 11.59 -8.16 10.63
C PRO A 61 12.89 -7.72 11.30
N PHE A 62 14.03 -7.80 10.59
CA PHE A 62 15.34 -7.43 11.10
C PHE A 62 15.71 -5.98 10.76
N ALA A 63 14.86 -5.28 10.01
CA ALA A 63 15.01 -3.87 9.69
C ALA A 63 13.87 -3.02 10.28
N ARG A 64 14.11 -1.71 10.48
CA ARG A 64 13.06 -0.78 10.93
C ARG A 64 12.13 -0.41 9.78
N THR A 65 11.22 -1.32 9.43
CA THR A 65 10.36 -1.23 8.25
C THR A 65 9.00 -0.57 8.50
N LYS A 66 8.63 -0.23 9.75
CA LYS A 66 7.31 0.35 10.09
C LYS A 66 6.94 1.58 9.24
N HIS A 67 7.88 2.51 9.08
CA HIS A 67 7.64 3.71 8.26
C HIS A 67 7.53 3.36 6.77
N LEU A 68 8.33 2.42 6.28
CA LEU A 68 8.27 1.94 4.89
C LEU A 68 6.94 1.25 4.58
N VAL A 69 6.39 0.49 5.54
CA VAL A 69 5.05 -0.11 5.42
C VAL A 69 3.97 0.98 5.32
N ALA A 70 4.07 2.05 6.12
CA ALA A 70 3.14 3.18 6.03
C ALA A 70 3.19 3.85 4.64
N MET A 71 4.41 4.14 4.15
CA MET A 71 4.60 4.69 2.80
C MET A 71 4.05 3.77 1.70
N ALA A 72 4.28 2.45 1.82
CA ALA A 72 3.77 1.48 0.85
C ALA A 72 2.24 1.44 0.81
N ARG A 73 1.58 1.56 1.99
CA ARG A 73 0.12 1.63 2.10
C ARG A 73 -0.45 2.89 1.46
N GLU A 74 0.15 4.04 1.72
CA GLU A 74 -0.24 5.32 1.12
C GLU A 74 -0.12 5.27 -0.41
N HIS A 75 1.03 4.78 -0.91
CA HIS A 75 1.25 4.65 -2.34
C HIS A 75 0.27 3.65 -3.01
N ALA A 76 -0.01 2.52 -2.35
CA ALA A 76 -0.98 1.56 -2.85
C ALA A 76 -2.41 2.14 -2.93
N ALA A 77 -2.78 3.00 -1.98
CA ALA A 77 -4.06 3.70 -1.97
C ALA A 77 -4.17 4.72 -3.12
N ASP A 78 -3.09 5.44 -3.44
CA ASP A 78 -3.07 6.37 -4.58
C ASP A 78 -3.19 5.66 -5.93
N LEU A 79 -2.64 4.46 -6.04
CA LEU A 79 -2.73 3.63 -7.25
C LEU A 79 -4.08 2.94 -7.41
N ALA A 80 -4.87 2.79 -6.34
CA ALA A 80 -6.21 2.23 -6.43
C ALA A 80 -7.06 3.11 -7.35
N PRO A 81 -7.83 2.54 -8.30
CA PRO A 81 -8.77 3.33 -9.06
C PRO A 81 -9.62 4.09 -8.03
N ARG A 82 -9.65 5.42 -8.12
CA ARG A 82 -10.44 6.29 -7.26
C ARG A 82 -11.90 5.89 -7.45
N HIS A 83 -12.34 4.87 -6.73
CA HIS A 83 -13.72 4.43 -6.71
C HIS A 83 -14.48 5.67 -6.28
N THR A 84 -15.30 6.18 -7.18
CA THR A 84 -15.85 7.53 -7.18
C THR A 84 -16.65 7.79 -5.90
N MET A 85 -15.98 8.23 -4.83
CA MET A 85 -16.61 8.81 -3.64
C MET A 85 -17.10 10.25 -3.89
N ARG A 86 -17.44 10.59 -5.15
CA ARG A 86 -18.12 11.84 -5.51
C ARG A 86 -19.65 11.77 -5.41
N ALA A 87 -20.22 10.69 -4.86
CA ALA A 87 -21.67 10.55 -4.68
C ALA A 87 -22.17 10.73 -3.24
N ARG A 88 -21.51 11.56 -2.41
CA ARG A 88 -22.04 11.95 -1.08
C ARG A 88 -22.21 13.47 -0.90
N ARG A 89 -22.29 14.21 -2.00
CA ARG A 89 -22.49 15.67 -1.99
C ARG A 89 -23.78 16.06 -2.73
N GLY A 90 -24.90 15.44 -2.36
CA GLY A 90 -26.17 15.75 -2.99
C GLY A 90 -27.35 14.95 -2.46
N LEU A 91 -27.70 15.13 -1.18
CA LEU A 91 -29.06 14.89 -0.67
C LEU A 91 -29.28 15.84 0.52
N ARG A 92 -29.59 17.10 0.20
CA ARG A 92 -30.36 17.92 1.13
C ARG A 92 -31.82 17.53 0.91
N PRO A 93 -32.54 16.91 1.86
CA PRO A 93 -33.98 16.88 1.77
C PRO A 93 -34.45 18.34 1.90
N ARG A 94 -35.02 18.87 0.82
CA ARG A 94 -35.87 20.06 0.91
C ARG A 94 -37.13 19.58 1.63
N LEU A 95 -37.21 19.84 2.93
CA LEU A 95 -38.49 19.79 3.64
C LEU A 95 -39.29 21.00 3.16
N THR A 96 -39.96 20.82 2.03
CA THR A 96 -40.97 21.75 1.57
C THR A 96 -42.24 21.44 2.34
N THR A 97 -42.61 22.36 3.21
CA THR A 97 -43.91 22.44 3.89
C THR A 97 -45.06 22.15 2.93
N PHE A 98 -46.03 21.34 3.38
CA PHE A 98 -47.39 21.43 2.87
C PHE A 98 -48.37 21.37 4.05
N ALA A 99 -48.90 22.55 4.38
CA ALA A 99 -50.15 22.70 5.11
C ALA A 99 -51.32 22.50 4.13
N VAL A 100 -52.42 21.90 4.60
CA VAL A 100 -53.82 21.86 4.10
C VAL A 100 -54.42 20.64 4.84
N ARG A 101 -55.54 20.66 5.58
CA ARG A 101 -56.72 21.51 5.67
C ARG A 101 -57.38 21.30 7.02
#